data_AF-A0A382J7W7-F1
#
_entry.id   AF-A0A382J7W7-F1
#
_cell.length_a   1.000
_cell.length_b   1.000
_cell.length_c   1.000
_cell.angle_alpha   90.00
_cell.angle_beta   90.00
_cell.angle_gamma   90.00
#
_symmetry.space_group_name_H-M   'P 1'
#
loop_
_entity.id
_entity.type
_entity.pdbx_description
1 polymer ?
#
loop_
_entity_poly.entity_id
_entity_poly.type
_entity_poly.pdbx_seq_one_letter_code
_entity_poly.pdbx_strand_id
1 'polypeptide(L)'
;MKSAADRYGGARVQGLTLIGSGWHPSLFRSEIKALTGPIEVIHPRVLYIPLTDSTLTRLSRAALLDDVLCLSARYWVYSETSQEDLTKTIAEWAQLNLPKGSFAVRARKLGTGIPGFSRSEIESEVGALITSD
;
A
#
# COMPACT_ATOMS: atom_id res chain seq x y z
N MET A 1 25.33 13.31 7.80
CA MET A 1 24.34 12.26 8.12
C MET A 1 23.97 11.56 6.83
N LYS A 2 24.38 10.30 6.65
CA LYS A 2 24.06 9.48 5.47
C LYS A 2 22.69 8.84 5.67
N SER A 3 21.79 9.03 4.71
CA SER A 3 20.49 8.38 4.66
C SER A 3 20.65 6.85 4.63
N ALA A 4 19.79 6.14 5.35
CA ALA A 4 19.77 4.67 5.38
C ALA A 4 19.44 4.04 4.00
N ALA A 5 19.12 4.85 2.99
CA ALA A 5 18.88 4.43 1.61
C ALA A 5 20.15 4.03 0.83
N ASP A 6 21.35 4.34 1.33
CA ASP A 6 22.62 4.21 0.58
C ASP A 6 23.27 2.80 0.65
N ARG A 7 22.61 1.80 1.26
CA ARG A 7 23.19 0.46 1.46
C ARG A 7 22.81 -0.61 0.44
N TYR A 8 21.92 -0.32 -0.52
CA TYR A 8 21.56 -1.26 -1.58
C TYR A 8 21.49 -0.54 -2.92
N GLY A 9 22.62 -0.53 -3.63
CA GLY A 9 22.73 -0.03 -5.01
C GLY A 9 21.99 -0.91 -6.02
N GLY A 10 20.67 -0.83 -6.04
CA GLY A 10 19.82 -1.39 -7.07
C GLY A 10 18.75 -0.35 -7.43
N ALA A 11 18.51 -0.15 -8.73
CA ALA A 11 17.40 0.67 -9.21
C ALA A 11 16.13 0.32 -8.40
N ARG A 12 15.42 1.32 -7.86
CA ARG A 12 14.11 1.10 -7.23
C ARG A 12 13.22 0.48 -8.30
N VAL A 13 13.05 -0.83 -8.26
CA VAL A 13 12.06 -1.52 -9.09
C VAL A 13 10.72 -0.98 -8.63
N GLN A 14 10.12 -0.12 -9.45
CA GLN A 14 8.74 0.30 -9.23
C GLN A 14 7.88 -0.98 -9.26
N GLY A 15 6.92 -1.05 -8.35
CA GLY A 15 6.02 -2.20 -8.27
C GLY A 15 4.63 -1.74 -7.89
N LEU A 16 3.68 -2.63 -8.15
CA LEU A 16 2.27 -2.38 -7.93
C LEU A 16 1.81 -3.16 -6.71
N THR A 17 1.05 -2.50 -5.85
CA THR A 17 0.27 -3.16 -4.81
C THR A 17 -1.13 -3.42 -5.35
N LEU A 18 -1.53 -4.68 -5.39
CA LEU A 18 -2.80 -5.14 -5.95
C LEU A 18 -3.75 -5.55 -4.83
N ILE A 19 -5.00 -5.09 -4.89
CA ILE A 19 -6.06 -5.48 -3.96
C ILE A 19 -7.06 -6.36 -4.70
N GLY A 20 -7.25 -7.57 -4.21
CA GLY A 20 -8.17 -8.55 -4.81
C GLY A 20 -9.55 -8.57 -4.16
N SER A 21 -10.52 -9.06 -4.93
CA SER A 21 -11.89 -9.28 -4.49
C SER A 21 -11.95 -10.34 -3.37
N GLY A 22 -12.82 -10.12 -2.40
CA GLY A 22 -12.83 -10.84 -1.12
C GLY A 22 -13.36 -12.27 -1.15
N TRP A 23 -13.77 -12.77 -2.32
CA TRP A 23 -14.53 -14.01 -2.46
C TRP A 23 -13.66 -15.28 -2.41
N HIS A 24 -12.43 -15.28 -2.93
CA HIS A 24 -11.52 -16.44 -2.83
C HIS A 24 -10.03 -16.09 -3.05
N PRO A 25 -9.21 -15.94 -1.99
CA PRO A 25 -7.80 -15.55 -2.09
C PRO A 25 -6.96 -16.39 -3.08
N SER A 26 -7.18 -17.69 -3.16
CA SER A 26 -6.40 -18.54 -4.07
C SER A 26 -6.76 -18.33 -5.55
N LEU A 27 -8.02 -18.01 -5.88
CA LEU A 27 -8.42 -17.74 -7.26
C LEU A 27 -7.83 -16.41 -7.73
N PHE A 28 -7.92 -15.38 -6.89
CA PHE A 28 -7.27 -14.08 -7.14
C PHE A 28 -5.76 -14.24 -7.38
N ARG A 29 -5.07 -14.98 -6.50
CA ARG A 29 -3.63 -15.24 -6.66
C ARG A 29 -3.31 -15.99 -7.95
N SER A 30 -4.11 -16.99 -8.31
CA SER A 30 -3.92 -17.75 -9.56
C SER A 30 -4.13 -16.89 -10.79
N GLU A 31 -5.17 -16.05 -10.80
CA GLU A 31 -5.44 -15.10 -11.89
C GLU A 31 -4.28 -14.13 -12.08
N ILE A 32 -3.86 -13.44 -11.01
CA ILE A 32 -2.76 -12.48 -11.08
C ILE A 32 -1.46 -13.19 -11.50
N LYS A 33 -1.15 -14.35 -10.93
CA LYS A 33 0.05 -15.12 -11.31
C LYS A 33 0.05 -15.52 -12.79
N ALA A 34 -1.11 -15.86 -13.36
CA ALA A 34 -1.25 -16.18 -14.77
C ALA A 34 -1.05 -14.95 -15.67
N LEU A 35 -1.50 -13.77 -15.23
CA LEU A 35 -1.37 -12.52 -16.00
C LEU A 35 0.02 -11.90 -15.90
N THR A 36 0.62 -11.91 -14.71
CA THR A 36 1.83 -11.10 -14.42
C THR A 36 3.06 -11.92 -14.07
N GLY A 37 2.94 -13.25 -13.91
CA GLY A 37 4.04 -14.11 -13.51
C GLY A 37 4.23 -14.15 -11.98
N PRO A 38 5.48 -14.15 -11.46
CA PRO A 38 5.73 -14.24 -10.02
C PRO A 38 5.01 -13.16 -9.21
N ILE A 39 4.52 -13.54 -8.04
CA ILE A 39 3.79 -12.67 -7.11
C ILE A 39 4.41 -12.75 -5.71
N GLU A 40 4.40 -11.63 -4.99
CA GLU A 40 4.64 -11.58 -3.56
C GLU A 40 3.30 -11.48 -2.82
N VAL A 41 3.07 -12.37 -1.86
CA VAL A 41 1.83 -12.41 -1.09
C VAL A 41 2.02 -11.69 0.24
N ILE A 42 1.36 -10.54 0.41
CA ILE A 42 1.41 -9.74 1.66
C ILE A 42 0.26 -10.13 2.59
N HIS A 43 -0.94 -10.28 2.03
CA HIS A 43 -2.16 -10.63 2.74
C HIS A 43 -3.02 -11.53 1.81
N PRO A 44 -3.96 -12.34 2.33
CA PRO A 44 -4.98 -13.02 1.50
C PRO A 44 -5.53 -12.22 0.32
N ARG A 45 -5.71 -10.91 0.49
CA ARG A 45 -6.26 -9.98 -0.52
C ARG A 45 -5.26 -8.96 -1.07
N VAL A 46 -3.99 -8.98 -0.65
CA VAL A 46 -3.01 -7.97 -1.07
C VAL A 46 -1.77 -8.65 -1.61
N LEU A 47 -1.42 -8.32 -2.84
CA LEU A 47 -0.23 -8.80 -3.53
C LEU A 47 0.67 -7.64 -3.91
N TYR A 48 1.94 -7.94 -4.10
CA TYR A 48 2.88 -7.05 -4.75
C TYR A 48 3.49 -7.73 -5.96
N ILE A 49 3.65 -6.96 -7.03
CA ILE A 49 4.29 -7.39 -8.27
C ILE A 49 5.24 -6.32 -8.80
N PRO A 50 6.31 -6.70 -9.50
CA PRO A 50 7.12 -5.74 -10.26
C PRO A 50 6.32 -5.07 -11.37
N LEU A 51 6.53 -3.75 -11.56
CA LEU A 51 5.98 -3.02 -12.69
C LEU A 51 6.85 -3.28 -13.93
N THR A 52 6.19 -3.64 -15.03
CA THR A 52 6.78 -3.76 -16.38
C THR A 52 5.88 -3.02 -17.36
N ASP A 53 6.39 -2.72 -18.56
CA ASP A 53 5.66 -1.97 -19.59
C ASP A 53 4.30 -2.58 -19.95
N SER A 54 4.18 -3.90 -19.85
CA SER A 54 2.94 -4.62 -20.19
C SER A 54 2.03 -4.91 -18.99
N THR A 55 2.46 -4.62 -17.77
CA THR A 55 1.76 -5.05 -16.54
C THR A 55 0.34 -4.50 -16.47
N LEU A 56 0.15 -3.19 -16.69
CA LEU A 56 -1.18 -2.56 -16.60
C LEU A 56 -2.15 -3.08 -17.66
N THR A 57 -1.68 -3.28 -18.89
CA THR A 57 -2.49 -3.86 -19.99
C THR A 57 -2.94 -5.29 -19.70
N ARG A 58 -2.13 -6.07 -18.99
CA ARG A 58 -2.53 -7.43 -18.58
C ARG A 58 -3.51 -7.39 -17.41
N LEU A 59 -3.27 -6.54 -16.43
CA LEU A 59 -4.14 -6.37 -15.26
C LEU A 59 -5.53 -5.84 -15.62
N SER A 60 -5.67 -5.05 -16.69
CA SER A 60 -6.99 -4.58 -17.15
C SER A 60 -7.95 -5.70 -17.59
N ARG A 61 -7.45 -6.94 -17.69
CA ARG A 61 -8.22 -8.15 -18.01
C ARG A 61 -8.59 -8.98 -16.79
N ALA A 62 -8.14 -8.59 -15.60
CA ALA A 62 -8.39 -9.33 -14.35
C ALA A 62 -9.84 -9.10 -13.89
N ALA A 63 -10.52 -10.19 -13.54
CA ALA A 63 -11.88 -10.17 -13.03
C ALA A 63 -11.94 -10.07 -11.50
N LEU A 64 -10.88 -10.49 -10.80
CA LEU A 64 -10.82 -10.54 -9.34
C LEU A 64 -9.95 -9.41 -8.74
N LEU A 65 -9.57 -8.42 -9.55
CA LEU A 65 -8.78 -7.27 -9.14
C LEU A 65 -9.70 -6.08 -8.84
N ASP A 66 -9.69 -5.61 -7.59
CA ASP A 66 -10.49 -4.45 -7.16
C ASP A 66 -9.72 -3.14 -7.40
N ASP A 67 -8.48 -3.06 -6.91
CA ASP A 67 -7.65 -1.84 -6.97
C ASP A 67 -6.20 -2.13 -7.38
N VAL A 68 -5.59 -1.18 -8.09
CA VAL A 68 -4.14 -1.15 -8.43
C VAL A 68 -3.53 0.12 -7.85
N LEU A 69 -2.57 -0.03 -6.94
CA LEU A 69 -1.87 1.09 -6.31
C LEU A 69 -0.43 1.19 -6.87
N CYS A 70 -0.14 2.30 -7.55
CA CYS A 70 1.17 2.56 -8.16
C CYS A 70 2.17 3.27 -7.22
N LEU A 71 1.65 3.96 -6.20
CA LEU A 71 2.43 4.72 -5.24
C LEU A 71 2.01 4.30 -3.84
N SER A 72 2.75 3.35 -3.27
CA SER A 72 2.45 2.77 -1.97
C SER A 72 3.71 2.53 -1.17
N ALA A 73 3.62 2.72 0.15
CA ALA A 73 4.60 2.26 1.11
C ALA A 73 4.03 1.11 1.94
N ARG A 74 4.93 0.39 2.62
CA ARG A 74 4.56 -0.63 3.59
C ARG A 74 5.09 -0.20 4.95
N TYR A 75 4.33 -0.48 5.99
CA TYR A 75 4.66 -0.18 7.37
C TYR A 75 4.30 -1.38 8.24
N TRP A 76 5.23 -1.80 9.09
CA TRP A 76 5.09 -2.98 9.94
C TRP A 76 4.78 -2.49 11.34
N VAL A 77 3.64 -2.91 11.87
CA VAL A 77 3.23 -2.57 13.23
C VAL A 77 3.77 -3.63 14.17
N TYR A 78 4.60 -3.20 15.11
CA TYR A 78 5.14 -4.01 16.20
C TYR A 78 4.46 -3.68 17.53
N SER A 79 4.76 -4.42 18.59
CA SER A 79 4.09 -4.30 19.90
C SER A 79 4.13 -2.89 20.51
N GLU A 80 5.22 -2.17 20.27
CA GLU A 80 5.53 -0.85 20.79
C GLU A 80 5.06 0.29 19.89
N THR A 81 4.56 -0.05 18.69
CA THR A 81 4.13 0.95 17.72
C THR A 81 2.81 1.56 18.16
N SER A 82 2.80 2.88 18.34
CA SER A 82 1.58 3.62 18.65
C SER A 82 0.82 4.05 17.38
N GLN A 83 -0.45 4.43 17.55
CA GLN A 83 -1.21 5.06 16.48
C GLN A 83 -0.58 6.39 16.05
N GLU A 84 -0.06 7.17 17.00
CA GLU A 84 0.59 8.46 16.73
C GLU A 84 1.83 8.29 15.83
N ASP A 85 2.62 7.25 16.04
CA ASP A 85 3.79 6.95 15.19
C ASP A 85 3.35 6.62 13.75
N LEU A 86 2.26 5.84 13.63
CA LEU A 86 1.69 5.51 12.33
C LEU A 86 1.15 6.76 11.61
N THR A 87 0.42 7.64 12.29
CA THR A 87 -0.19 8.83 11.68
C THR A 87 0.87 9.83 11.23
N LYS A 88 1.92 10.04 12.04
CA LYS A 88 3.10 10.83 11.63
C LYS A 88 3.79 10.23 10.41
N THR A 89 4.05 8.92 10.41
CA THR A 89 4.71 8.25 9.29
C THR A 89 3.91 8.37 7.99
N ILE A 90 2.57 8.24 8.05
CA ILE A 90 1.71 8.42 6.87
C ILE A 90 1.77 9.88 6.37
N ALA A 91 1.72 10.86 7.28
CA ALA A 91 1.78 12.27 6.92
C ALA A 91 3.11 12.65 6.27
N GLU A 92 4.24 12.21 6.84
CA GLU A 92 5.57 12.41 6.27
C GLU A 92 5.69 11.76 4.88
N TRP A 93 5.18 10.53 4.73
CA TRP A 93 5.17 9.86 3.43
C TRP A 93 4.33 10.64 2.43
N ALA A 94 3.15 11.14 2.82
CA ALA A 94 2.27 11.90 1.94
C ALA A 94 2.94 13.20 1.46
N GLN A 95 3.55 13.98 2.36
CA GLN A 95 4.25 15.22 2.02
C GLN A 95 5.40 15.00 1.04
N LEU A 96 6.10 13.86 1.16
CA LEU A 96 7.23 13.54 0.29
C LEU A 96 6.85 12.98 -1.08
N ASN A 97 5.64 12.40 -1.23
CA ASN A 97 5.29 11.60 -2.40
C ASN A 97 4.04 12.08 -3.15
N LEU A 98 3.12 12.80 -2.49
CA LEU A 98 1.89 13.28 -3.12
C LEU A 98 2.10 14.67 -3.72
N PRO A 99 1.46 14.97 -4.87
CA PRO A 99 1.47 16.31 -5.43
C PRO A 99 0.67 17.28 -4.56
N LYS A 100 0.96 18.58 -4.69
CA LYS A 100 0.15 19.63 -4.06
C LYS A 100 -1.31 19.54 -4.53
N GLY A 101 -2.25 19.68 -3.60
CA GLY A 101 -3.68 19.67 -3.89
C GLY A 101 -4.52 19.20 -2.70
N SER A 102 -5.81 19.01 -2.95
CA SER A 102 -6.75 18.46 -1.97
C SER A 102 -6.86 16.95 -2.12
N PHE A 103 -6.78 16.22 -1.01
CA PHE A 103 -6.93 14.77 -0.96
C PHE A 103 -7.77 14.37 0.26
N ALA A 104 -8.38 13.19 0.19
CA ALA A 104 -9.11 12.60 1.30
C ALA A 104 -8.34 11.39 1.83
N VAL A 105 -8.21 11.29 3.16
CA VAL A 105 -7.63 10.13 3.82
C VAL A 105 -8.72 9.11 4.10
N ARG A 106 -8.51 7.85 3.68
CA ARG A 106 -9.45 6.75 3.88
C ARG A 106 -8.72 5.50 4.34
N ALA A 107 -9.04 5.03 5.54
CA ALA A 107 -8.50 3.81 6.13
C ALA A 107 -9.45 2.64 5.86
N ARG A 108 -8.89 1.56 5.29
CA ARG A 108 -9.61 0.29 5.10
C ARG A 108 -8.95 -0.79 5.95
N LYS A 109 -9.78 -1.60 6.60
CA LYS A 109 -9.34 -2.79 7.35
C LYS A 109 -9.60 -4.03 6.50
N LEU A 110 -8.58 -4.83 6.27
CA LEU A 110 -8.69 -6.13 5.61
C LEU A 110 -8.44 -7.23 6.64
N GLY A 111 -9.45 -8.03 6.96
CA GLY A 111 -9.34 -9.09 7.97
C GLY A 111 -9.56 -8.59 9.40
N THR A 112 -8.75 -9.08 10.34
CA THR A 112 -8.78 -8.65 11.75
C THR A 112 -8.11 -7.29 11.93
N GLY A 113 -8.54 -6.53 12.92
CA GLY A 113 -8.00 -5.19 13.16
C GLY A 113 -6.72 -5.29 13.98
N ILE A 114 -5.92 -4.23 13.96
CA ILE A 114 -4.78 -4.12 14.85
C ILE A 114 -5.26 -3.50 16.17
N PRO A 115 -5.12 -4.18 17.33
CA PRO A 115 -5.53 -3.61 18.62
C PRO A 115 -4.84 -2.27 18.88
N GLY A 116 -5.59 -1.29 19.40
CA GLY A 116 -5.09 0.06 19.65
C GLY A 116 -5.09 1.00 18.43
N PHE A 117 -5.56 0.53 17.27
CA PHE A 117 -5.65 1.36 16.06
C PHE A 117 -7.10 1.56 15.64
N SER A 118 -7.50 2.83 15.56
CA SER A 118 -8.81 3.28 15.10
C SER A 118 -8.73 3.88 13.71
N ARG A 119 -9.57 3.40 12.79
CA ARG A 119 -9.62 3.91 11.41
C ARG A 119 -9.99 5.39 11.35
N SER A 120 -10.98 5.81 12.13
CA SER A 120 -11.47 7.18 12.12
C SER A 120 -10.45 8.15 12.71
N GLU A 121 -9.71 7.72 13.75
CA GLU A 121 -8.65 8.54 14.34
C GLU A 121 -7.47 8.66 13.36
N ILE A 122 -7.05 7.58 12.72
CA ILE A 122 -6.02 7.63 11.67
C ILE A 122 -6.43 8.58 10.54
N GLU A 123 -7.66 8.48 10.02
CA GLU A 123 -8.15 9.37 8.96
C GLU A 123 -8.13 10.84 9.39
N SER A 124 -8.59 11.13 10.61
CA SER A 124 -8.68 12.49 11.15
C SER A 124 -7.30 13.10 11.44
N GLU A 125 -6.43 12.37 12.14
CA GLU A 125 -5.09 12.85 12.52
C GLU A 125 -4.20 13.07 11.31
N VAL A 126 -4.16 12.12 10.38
CA VAL A 126 -3.39 12.26 9.13
C VAL A 126 -3.94 13.44 8.32
N GLY A 127 -5.28 13.57 8.22
CA GLY A 127 -5.90 14.70 7.54
C GLY A 127 -5.49 16.04 8.13
N ALA A 128 -5.47 16.15 9.46
CA ALA A 128 -5.04 17.36 10.17
C ALA A 128 -3.55 17.67 9.92
N LEU A 129 -2.67 16.66 10.00
CA LEU A 129 -1.23 16.83 9.79
C LEU A 129 -0.87 17.31 8.38
N ILE A 130 -1.53 16.78 7.34
CA ILE A 130 -1.20 17.16 5.95
C ILE A 130 -1.92 18.46 5.54
N THR A 131 -3.00 18.87 6.23
CA THR A 131 -3.69 20.15 5.96
C THR A 131 -3.02 21.34 6.64
N SER A 132 -2.18 21.10 7.65
CA SER A 132 -1.57 22.16 8.48
C SER A 132 -0.43 22.93 7.80
N ASP A 133 -0.30 22.85 6.46
CA ASP A 133 0.64 23.60 5.61
C ASP A 133 -0.06 24.71 4.81
#